data_AF-A0A965CJG5-F1
#
_entry.id   AF-A0A965CJG5-F1
#
_cell.length_a   1.000
_cell.length_b   1.000
_cell.length_c   1.000
_cell.angle_alpha   90.00
_cell.angle_beta   90.00
_cell.angle_gamma   90.00
#
_symmetry.space_group_name_H-M   'P 1'
#
loop_
_entity.id
_entity.type
_entity.pdbx_description
1 polymer ?
#
loop_
_entity_poly.entity_id
_entity_poly.type
_entity_poly.pdbx_seq_one_letter_code
_entity_poly.pdbx_strand_id
1 'polypeptide(L)'
;MASPFEELTGALTVGGYKVGSLVARVTPGFLAQGTVSLLAPGIALSLREKRGMFERHLRRVNPTISRFALRQLSQQAFDSYMRYYAESFRLPSLSRRHVDRMFTVDGYHHIEEGLER
;
A
#
# COMPACT_ATOMS: atom_id res chain seq x y z
N MET A 1 9.91 -23.99 18.11
CA MET A 1 10.99 -23.85 17.10
C MET A 1 10.31 -23.89 15.75
N ALA A 2 10.47 -22.86 14.92
CA ALA A 2 9.90 -22.85 13.57
C ALA A 2 10.57 -23.95 12.74
N SER A 3 9.82 -24.55 11.82
CA SER A 3 10.39 -25.61 10.97
C SER A 3 11.40 -25.03 9.97
N PRO A 4 12.38 -25.81 9.49
CA PRO A 4 13.37 -25.34 8.50
C PRO A 4 12.72 -24.79 7.22
N PHE A 5 11.54 -25.28 6.87
CA PHE A 5 10.74 -24.77 5.74
C PHE A 5 10.11 -23.40 6.02
N GLU A 6 9.70 -23.11 7.26
CA GLU A 6 9.20 -21.80 7.67
C GLU A 6 10.31 -20.74 7.71
N GLU A 7 11.51 -21.11 8.15
CA GLU A 7 12.68 -20.22 8.07
C GLU A 7 13.08 -19.92 6.63
N LEU A 8 13.06 -20.93 5.75
CA LEU A 8 13.37 -20.77 4.33
C LEU A 8 12.35 -19.87 3.62
N THR A 9 11.05 -20.10 3.83
CA THR A 9 9.97 -19.27 3.26
C THR A 9 9.98 -17.85 3.84
N GLY A 10 10.32 -17.69 5.12
CA GLY A 10 10.54 -16.39 5.76
C GLY A 10 11.72 -15.64 5.15
N ALA A 11 12.87 -16.31 4.97
CA ALA A 11 14.06 -15.73 4.35
C ALA A 11 13.83 -15.34 2.89
N LEU A 12 13.10 -16.16 2.13
CA LEU A 12 12.69 -15.86 0.76
C LEU A 12 11.74 -14.66 0.70
N THR A 13 10.79 -14.57 1.62
CA THR A 13 9.87 -13.43 1.73
C THR A 13 10.65 -12.14 2.02
N VAL A 14 11.52 -12.16 3.03
CA VAL A 14 12.37 -11.01 3.38
C VAL A 14 13.32 -10.64 2.24
N GLY A 15 13.91 -11.63 1.57
CA GLY A 15 14.75 -11.45 0.39
C GLY A 15 14.01 -10.76 -0.76
N GLY A 16 12.78 -11.21 -1.06
CA GLY A 16 11.92 -10.58 -2.05
C GLY A 16 11.57 -9.13 -1.71
N TYR A 17 11.23 -8.85 -0.44
CA TYR A 17 11.00 -7.48 0.03
C TYR A 17 12.24 -6.59 -0.10
N LYS A 18 13.43 -7.12 0.23
CA LYS A 18 14.70 -6.38 0.09
C LYS A 18 14.99 -6.06 -1.37
N VAL A 19 14.86 -7.02 -2.28
CA VAL A 19 15.06 -6.83 -3.72
C VAL A 19 14.04 -5.81 -4.27
N GLY A 20 12.76 -5.96 -3.93
CA GLY A 20 11.71 -5.01 -4.32
C GLY A 20 11.99 -3.58 -3.83
N SER A 21 12.46 -3.43 -2.57
CA SER A 21 12.84 -2.13 -2.02
C SER A 21 14.03 -1.51 -2.73
N LEU A 22 14.99 -2.33 -3.16
CA LEU A 22 16.19 -1.86 -3.84
C LEU A 22 15.82 -1.35 -5.23
N VAL A 23 15.03 -2.12 -5.99
CA VAL A 23 14.48 -1.72 -7.29
C VAL A 23 13.64 -0.44 -7.17
N ALA A 24 12.78 -0.32 -6.17
CA ALA A 24 11.96 0.87 -5.95
C ALA A 24 12.81 2.13 -5.66
N ARG A 25 13.91 1.99 -4.91
CA ARG A 25 14.80 3.10 -4.59
C ARG A 25 15.57 3.65 -5.79
N VAL A 26 15.92 2.80 -6.75
CA VAL A 26 16.67 3.22 -7.95
C VAL A 26 15.76 3.65 -9.10
N THR A 27 14.45 3.38 -9.01
CA THR A 27 13.49 3.74 -10.05
C THR A 27 13.22 5.26 -10.02
N PRO A 28 13.58 6.02 -11.07
CA PRO A 28 13.24 7.44 -11.19
C PRO A 28 11.72 7.65 -11.15
N GLY A 29 11.26 8.73 -10.51
CA GLY A 29 9.83 8.97 -10.28
C GLY A 29 8.93 8.96 -11.53
N PHE A 30 9.48 9.28 -12.71
CA PHE A 30 8.75 9.22 -13.98
C PHE A 30 8.60 7.79 -14.53
N LEU A 31 9.50 6.85 -14.19
CA LEU A 31 9.38 5.44 -14.59
C LEU A 31 8.39 4.67 -13.72
N ALA A 32 8.17 5.10 -12.48
CA ALA A 32 7.20 4.48 -11.57
C ALA A 32 5.75 4.50 -12.12
N GLN A 33 5.41 5.49 -12.97
CA GLN A 33 4.11 5.54 -13.64
C GLN A 33 4.04 4.62 -14.88
N GLY A 34 5.17 4.32 -15.52
CA GLY A 34 5.23 3.52 -16.75
C GLY A 34 5.32 2.01 -16.53
N THR A 35 6.08 1.56 -15.53
CA THR A 35 6.28 0.12 -15.24
C THR A 35 5.03 -0.57 -14.67
N VAL A 36 4.14 0.16 -13.99
CA VAL A 36 2.88 -0.38 -13.47
C VAL A 36 1.96 -0.88 -14.60
N SER A 37 1.99 -0.21 -15.76
CA SER A 37 1.10 -0.52 -16.89
C SER A 37 1.39 -1.89 -17.53
N LEU A 38 2.64 -2.36 -17.52
CA LEU A 38 3.02 -3.64 -18.13
C LEU A 38 2.61 -4.87 -17.30
N LEU A 39 2.59 -4.73 -15.97
CA LEU A 39 2.17 -5.80 -15.05
C LEU A 39 0.67 -5.74 -14.71
N ALA A 40 -0.01 -4.66 -15.10
CA ALA A 40 -1.40 -4.38 -14.76
C ALA A 40 -2.38 -5.51 -15.11
N PRO A 41 -2.30 -6.21 -16.27
CA PRO A 41 -3.24 -7.29 -16.58
C PRO A 41 -3.10 -8.50 -15.64
N GLY A 42 -1.87 -8.92 -15.34
CA GLY A 42 -1.60 -10.04 -14.44
C GLY A 42 -1.98 -9.72 -12.99
N ILE A 43 -1.70 -8.49 -12.55
CA ILE A 43 -2.13 -7.98 -11.25
C ILE A 43 -3.66 -7.90 -11.18
N ALA A 44 -4.33 -7.41 -12.22
CA ALA A 44 -5.79 -7.30 -12.23
C ALA A 44 -6.47 -8.68 -12.10
N LEU A 45 -5.92 -9.72 -12.74
CA LEU A 45 -6.43 -11.09 -12.63
C LEU A 45 -6.24 -11.67 -11.23
N SER A 46 -5.06 -11.51 -10.62
CA SER A 46 -4.79 -12.02 -9.27
C SER A 46 -5.61 -11.31 -8.19
N LEU A 47 -6.04 -10.07 -8.45
CA LEU A 47 -6.82 -9.27 -7.51
C LEU A 47 -8.35 -9.49 -7.61
N ARG A 48 -8.86 -10.34 -8.51
CA ARG A 48 -10.32 -10.54 -8.69
C ARG A 48 -11.02 -10.98 -7.40
N GLU A 49 -10.44 -11.94 -6.69
CA GLU A 49 -11.00 -12.41 -5.42
C GLU A 49 -10.96 -11.30 -4.34
N LYS A 50 -9.84 -10.58 -4.26
CA LYS A 50 -9.67 -9.43 -3.37
C LYS A 50 -10.69 -8.33 -3.69
N ARG A 51 -10.99 -8.11 -4.97
CA ARG A 51 -11.99 -7.14 -5.43
C ARG A 51 -13.38 -7.53 -4.96
N GLY A 52 -13.74 -8.81 -5.09
CA GLY A 52 -14.99 -9.33 -4.51
C GLY A 52 -15.07 -9.18 -2.99
N MET A 53 -13.96 -9.36 -2.28
CA MET A 53 -13.88 -9.12 -0.83
C MET A 53 -14.11 -7.65 -0.47
N PHE A 54 -13.42 -6.72 -1.14
CA PHE A 54 -13.60 -5.28 -0.95
C PHE A 54 -15.04 -4.83 -1.21
N GLU A 55 -15.66 -5.31 -2.29
CA GLU A 55 -17.04 -4.96 -2.59
C GLU A 55 -18.02 -5.42 -1.49
N ARG A 56 -17.79 -6.59 -0.88
CA ARG A 56 -18.58 -7.03 0.30
C ARG A 56 -18.36 -6.11 1.49
N HIS A 57 -17.13 -5.67 1.73
CA HIS A 57 -16.80 -4.78 2.85
C HIS A 57 -17.45 -3.40 2.66
N LEU A 58 -17.35 -2.84 1.46
CA LEU A 58 -17.98 -1.56 1.11
C LEU A 58 -19.50 -1.61 1.27
N ARG A 59 -20.15 -2.74 0.94
CA ARG A 59 -21.60 -2.93 1.20
C ARG A 59 -21.95 -3.02 2.67
N ARG A 60 -21.05 -3.49 3.54
CA ARG A 60 -21.30 -3.48 4.99
C ARG A 60 -21.21 -2.06 5.57
N VAL A 61 -20.31 -1.25 5.02
CA VAL A 61 -20.16 0.17 5.42
C VAL A 61 -21.34 1.01 4.89
N ASN A 62 -21.70 0.81 3.63
CA ASN A 62 -22.85 1.47 3.01
C ASN A 62 -23.73 0.44 2.27
N PRO A 63 -24.81 -0.05 2.90
CA PRO A 63 -25.70 -1.06 2.30
C PRO A 63 -26.45 -0.55 1.06
N THR A 64 -26.63 0.75 0.93
CA THR A 64 -27.42 1.39 -0.15
C THR A 64 -26.60 1.75 -1.38
N ILE A 65 -25.30 1.44 -1.39
CA ILE A 65 -24.41 1.82 -2.48
C ILE A 65 -24.81 1.18 -3.82
N SER A 66 -24.87 1.99 -4.88
CA SER A 66 -25.15 1.51 -6.23
C SER A 66 -24.02 0.61 -6.76
N ARG A 67 -24.34 -0.28 -7.70
CA ARG A 67 -23.32 -1.16 -8.31
C ARG A 67 -22.21 -0.39 -9.02
N PHE A 68 -22.55 0.76 -9.63
CA PHE A 68 -21.57 1.60 -10.31
C PHE A 68 -20.62 2.27 -9.32
N ALA A 69 -21.17 2.91 -8.29
CA ALA A 69 -20.36 3.54 -7.23
C ALA A 69 -19.49 2.51 -6.50
N LEU A 70 -20.01 1.30 -6.29
CA LEU A 70 -19.28 0.20 -5.68
C LEU A 70 -18.03 -0.19 -6.49
N ARG A 71 -18.15 -0.28 -7.82
CA ARG A 71 -17.01 -0.58 -8.71
C ARG A 71 -15.98 0.55 -8.68
N GLN A 72 -16.45 1.80 -8.69
CA GLN A 72 -15.57 2.98 -8.65
C GLN A 72 -14.79 3.05 -7.33
N LEU A 73 -15.47 2.91 -6.18
CA LEU A 73 -14.81 2.87 -4.87
C LEU A 73 -13.86 1.68 -4.74
N SER A 74 -14.25 0.51 -5.27
CA SER A 74 -13.38 -0.65 -5.30
C SER A 74 -12.09 -0.35 -6.08
N GLN A 75 -12.18 0.26 -7.27
CA GLN A 75 -11.01 0.70 -8.03
C GLN A 75 -10.16 1.71 -7.25
N GLN A 76 -10.77 2.75 -6.67
CA GLN A 76 -10.07 3.75 -5.87
C GLN A 76 -9.34 3.14 -4.66
N ALA A 77 -9.93 2.12 -4.03
CA ALA A 77 -9.29 1.40 -2.93
C ALA A 77 -8.01 0.67 -3.42
N PHE A 78 -8.07 0.01 -4.58
CA PHE A 78 -6.88 -0.61 -5.18
C PHE A 78 -5.82 0.42 -5.56
N ASP A 79 -6.22 1.53 -6.17
CA ASP A 79 -5.30 2.61 -6.54
C ASP A 79 -4.59 3.18 -5.29
N SER A 80 -5.34 3.40 -4.21
CA SER A 80 -4.78 3.83 -2.93
C SER A 80 -3.83 2.80 -2.33
N TYR A 81 -4.13 1.50 -2.47
CA TYR A 81 -3.29 0.43 -1.94
C TYR A 81 -1.99 0.27 -2.73
N MET A 82 -2.04 0.41 -4.05
CA MET A 82 -0.84 0.44 -4.90
C MET A 82 0.03 1.66 -4.57
N ARG A 83 -0.58 2.83 -4.41
CA ARG A 83 0.12 4.04 -3.96
C ARG A 83 0.79 3.83 -2.60
N TYR A 84 0.08 3.27 -1.62
CA TYR A 84 0.62 2.96 -0.29
C TYR A 84 1.91 2.15 -0.37
N TYR A 85 1.93 1.07 -1.16
CA TYR A 85 3.15 0.26 -1.29
C TYR A 85 4.28 1.00 -2.00
N ALA A 86 3.97 1.70 -3.09
CA ALA A 86 4.97 2.49 -3.81
C ALA A 86 5.63 3.55 -2.91
N GLU A 87 4.81 4.28 -2.15
CA GLU A 87 5.27 5.28 -1.18
C GLU A 87 6.05 4.62 -0.04
N SER A 88 5.57 3.50 0.50
CA SER A 88 6.25 2.75 1.58
C SER A 88 7.62 2.24 1.17
N PHE A 89 7.79 1.75 -0.07
CA PHE A 89 9.10 1.32 -0.56
C PHE A 89 10.07 2.48 -0.76
N ARG A 90 9.55 3.67 -1.11
CA ARG A 90 10.33 4.90 -1.25
C ARG A 90 10.65 5.55 0.10
N LEU A 91 9.79 5.41 1.10
CA LEU A 91 9.89 6.10 2.39
C LEU A 91 11.30 6.03 3.03
N PRO A 92 12.01 4.88 3.05
CA PRO A 92 13.35 4.81 3.65
C PRO A 92 14.43 5.64 2.96
N SER A 93 14.24 6.06 1.70
CA SER A 93 15.19 6.93 0.99
C SER A 93 14.86 8.42 1.13
N LEU A 94 13.72 8.78 1.74
CA LEU A 94 13.32 10.17 1.95
C LEU A 94 13.99 10.73 3.22
N SER A 95 14.41 11.99 3.16
CA SER A 95 14.90 12.69 4.36
C SER A 95 13.75 13.01 5.32
N ARG A 96 14.03 13.05 6.63
CA ARG A 96 13.02 13.41 7.65
C ARG A 96 12.33 14.74 7.35
N ARG A 97 13.11 15.77 6.97
CA ARG A 97 12.58 17.10 6.58
C ARG A 97 11.65 17.04 5.36
N HIS A 98 11.87 16.10 4.45
CA HIS A 98 11.01 15.94 3.28
C HIS A 98 9.68 15.31 3.68
N VAL A 99 9.71 14.28 4.53
CA VAL A 99 8.52 13.60 5.05
C VAL A 99 7.66 14.57 5.87
N ASP A 100 8.27 15.34 6.76
CA ASP A 100 7.61 16.33 7.61
C ASP A 100 6.81 17.38 6.82
N ARG A 101 7.31 17.81 5.66
CA ARG A 101 6.63 18.80 4.80
C ARG A 101 5.50 18.23 3.94
N MET A 102 5.30 16.91 3.90
CA MET A 102 4.34 16.28 2.99
C MET A 102 2.94 16.11 3.59
N PHE A 103 2.76 16.32 4.89
CA PHE A 103 1.47 16.19 5.54
C PHE A 103 1.30 17.19 6.68
N THR A 104 0.05 17.39 7.09
CA THR A 104 -0.32 18.11 8.29
C THR A 104 -0.91 17.13 9.29
N VAL A 105 -0.83 17.44 10.59
CA VAL A 105 -1.41 16.59 11.64
C VAL A 105 -2.47 17.37 12.38
N ASP A 106 -3.73 17.03 12.09
CA ASP A 106 -4.86 17.58 12.81
C ASP A 106 -4.92 16.97 14.21
N GLY A 107 -5.02 17.82 15.24
CA GLY A 107 -5.11 17.37 16.63
C GLY A 107 -3.80 16.92 17.28
N TYR A 108 -2.63 17.33 16.76
CA TYR A 108 -1.32 16.93 17.32
C TYR A 108 -1.15 17.28 18.81
N HIS A 109 -1.76 18.37 19.28
CA HIS A 109 -1.76 18.77 20.69
C HIS A 109 -2.25 17.67 21.66
N HIS A 110 -3.16 16.79 21.23
CA HIS A 110 -3.60 15.66 22.07
C HIS A 110 -2.47 14.66 22.37
N ILE A 111 -1.48 14.56 21.48
CA ILE A 111 -0.29 13.73 21.70
C ILE A 111 0.66 14.44 22.67
N GLU A 112 0.89 15.74 22.48
CA GLU A 112 1.74 16.56 23.36
C GLU A 112 1.23 16.56 24.80
N GLU A 113 -0.06 16.86 25.00
CA GLU A 113 -0.71 16.83 26.32
C GLU A 113 -0.69 15.44 26.97
N GLY A 114 -0.74 14.38 26.16
CA GLY A 114 -0.67 13.00 26.64
C GLY A 114 0.71 12.57 27.11
N LEU A 115 1.77 13.22 26.62
CA LEU A 115 3.17 12.97 27.03
C LEU A 115 3.57 13.76 28.28
N GLU A 116 2.89 14.86 28.57
CA GLU A 116 3.13 15.71 29.74
C GLU A 116 2.44 15.22 31.03
N ARG A 117 1.58 14.21 30.92
CA ARG A 117 0.91 13.55 32.06
C ARG A 117 1.72 12.36 32.59
#